data_AF-A0A4Z1PUP7-F1
#
_entry.id   AF-A0A4Z1PUP7-F1
#
_cell.length_a   1.000
_cell.length_b   1.000
_cell.length_c   1.000
_cell.angle_alpha   90.00
_cell.angle_beta   90.00
_cell.angle_gamma   90.00
#
_symmetry.space_group_name_H-M   'P 1'
#
loop_
_entity.id
_entity.type
_entity.pdbx_description
1 polymer ?
#
loop_
_entity_poly.entity_id
_entity_poly.type
_entity_poly.pdbx_seq_one_letter_code
_entity_poly.pdbx_strand_id
1 'polypeptide(L)'
;MVESGKPLLQLPAYEHPPAYSRAPSLLAQSFCFSQIQPHASQGFLPGGYVSVNPAPEYTAFDETLGSFELRLPLIHVRNNHGETRPRYQLSQELTKSGKPWRLKIRRVLPTESRHLSSPPNASSSKARIVEYDDDTTLYLVEDHGALNKFKSRSVEIRGRRAKTLPGIIKVQSGGRFTGSCDFLHMTKSLAKNSLKQETEERIQKYGYHANDDWEKKKLFSTTSRLGRESKLGWKDGTGKIVATERGDVFEVMSGVDQKTKDALVTCFVAQRWASGKLRWNEATTMSCEAPELIRAVTRRN
;
A
#
# COMPACT_ATOMS: atom_id res chain seq x y z
N MET A 1 35.32 -32.25 50.60
CA MET A 1 34.25 -31.61 49.82
C MET A 1 34.80 -31.44 48.41
N VAL A 2 34.32 -32.25 47.47
CA VAL A 2 34.84 -32.32 46.09
C VAL A 2 33.84 -31.60 45.20
N GLU A 3 34.25 -30.47 44.62
CA GLU A 3 33.45 -29.73 43.66
C GLU A 3 33.42 -30.46 42.31
N SER A 4 32.21 -30.79 41.86
CA SER A 4 31.92 -31.44 40.59
C SER A 4 31.94 -30.40 39.46
N GLY A 5 32.95 -30.49 38.61
CA GLY A 5 33.10 -29.67 37.41
C GLY A 5 32.09 -30.04 36.34
N LYS A 6 31.24 -29.08 35.94
CA LYS A 6 30.34 -29.23 34.78
C LYS A 6 31.14 -29.11 33.47
N PRO A 7 30.96 -30.03 32.51
CA PRO A 7 31.61 -29.93 31.21
C PRO A 7 30.99 -28.80 30.37
N LEU A 8 31.85 -27.97 29.79
CA LEU A 8 31.50 -26.94 28.80
C LEU A 8 31.00 -27.60 27.52
N LEU A 9 29.79 -27.24 27.09
CA LEU A 9 29.20 -27.68 25.83
C LEU A 9 29.95 -27.04 24.66
N GLN A 10 30.63 -27.88 23.88
CA GLN A 10 31.23 -27.50 22.60
C GLN A 10 30.12 -27.18 21.58
N LEU A 11 30.12 -25.94 21.08
CA LEU A 11 29.24 -25.55 19.98
C LEU A 11 29.78 -26.11 18.64
N PRO A 12 28.89 -26.54 17.74
CA PRO A 12 29.28 -27.07 16.43
C PRO A 12 29.93 -25.98 15.55
N ALA A 13 30.85 -26.41 14.69
CA ALA A 13 31.54 -25.56 13.74
C ALA A 13 30.55 -24.87 12.78
N TYR A 14 30.69 -23.56 12.62
CA TYR A 14 29.86 -22.74 11.75
C TYR A 14 30.32 -22.92 10.30
N GLU A 15 29.56 -23.65 9.48
CA GLU A 15 29.83 -23.76 8.04
C GLU A 15 29.38 -22.48 7.33
N HIS A 16 30.32 -21.84 6.62
CA HIS A 16 30.04 -20.65 5.82
C HIS A 16 29.16 -21.01 4.61
N PRO A 17 28.08 -20.23 4.32
CA PRO A 17 27.29 -20.44 3.13
C PRO A 17 28.10 -20.12 1.85
N PRO A 18 27.84 -20.83 0.73
CA PRO A 18 28.55 -20.62 -0.52
C PRO A 18 28.31 -19.21 -1.07
N ALA A 19 29.40 -18.60 -1.58
CA ALA A 19 29.38 -17.29 -2.20
C ALA A 19 28.46 -17.28 -3.43
N TYR A 20 27.43 -16.43 -3.40
CA TYR A 20 26.56 -16.21 -4.56
C TYR A 20 27.35 -15.50 -5.67
N SER A 21 27.51 -16.21 -6.79
CA SER A 21 28.07 -15.69 -8.03
C SER A 21 27.18 -14.58 -8.61
N ARG A 22 27.78 -13.42 -8.89
CA ARG A 22 27.15 -12.29 -9.58
C ARG A 22 26.77 -12.70 -11.01
N ALA A 23 25.48 -12.65 -11.35
CA ALA A 23 25.04 -12.65 -12.73
C ALA A 23 25.41 -11.31 -13.41
N PRO A 24 25.83 -11.32 -14.69
CA PRO A 24 26.19 -10.12 -15.43
C PRO A 24 24.96 -9.33 -15.89
N SER A 25 25.05 -8.00 -15.76
CA SER A 25 24.08 -7.02 -16.21
C SER A 25 23.93 -7.04 -17.73
N LEU A 26 22.75 -7.43 -18.23
CA LEU A 26 22.40 -7.27 -19.64
C LEU A 26 22.09 -5.80 -19.93
N LEU A 27 22.92 -5.20 -20.77
CA LEU A 27 22.71 -3.91 -21.42
C LEU A 27 21.43 -3.97 -22.27
N ALA A 28 20.44 -3.14 -21.93
CA ALA A 28 19.26 -2.94 -22.75
C ALA A 28 19.64 -2.18 -24.03
N GLN A 29 19.28 -2.75 -25.18
CA GLN A 29 19.41 -2.12 -26.49
C GLN A 29 18.46 -0.92 -26.60
N SER A 30 19.01 0.20 -27.04
CA SER A 30 18.31 1.42 -27.43
C SER A 30 17.47 1.15 -28.68
N PHE A 31 16.14 1.27 -28.57
CA PHE A 31 15.25 1.31 -29.72
C PHE A 31 15.32 2.70 -30.37
N CYS A 32 15.86 2.78 -31.58
CA CYS A 32 15.73 3.94 -32.45
C CYS A 32 14.26 4.07 -32.88
N PHE A 33 13.64 5.19 -32.52
CA PHE A 33 12.29 5.54 -32.93
C PHE A 33 12.34 6.09 -34.36
N SER A 34 11.91 5.29 -35.34
CA SER A 34 11.80 5.69 -36.73
C SER A 34 10.73 6.76 -36.89
N GLN A 35 11.14 7.91 -37.43
CA GLN A 35 10.31 9.06 -37.76
C GLN A 35 9.41 8.70 -38.94
N ILE A 36 8.10 8.56 -38.70
CA ILE A 36 7.10 8.36 -39.77
C ILE A 36 6.80 9.74 -40.39
N GLN A 37 7.16 9.92 -41.66
CA GLN A 37 6.69 11.03 -42.48
C GLN A 37 5.24 10.80 -42.93
N PRO A 38 4.37 11.83 -42.92
CA PRO A 38 3.06 11.73 -43.55
C PRO A 38 3.15 12.06 -45.04
N HIS A 39 2.92 11.05 -45.89
CA HIS A 39 2.57 11.28 -47.29
C HIS A 39 1.11 11.70 -47.38
N ALA A 40 0.89 12.92 -47.86
CA ALA A 40 -0.41 13.42 -48.28
C ALA A 40 -0.79 12.76 -49.62
N SER A 41 -1.92 12.05 -49.63
CA SER A 41 -2.63 11.70 -50.86
C SER A 41 -4.11 12.01 -50.66
N GLN A 42 -4.55 13.10 -51.29
CA GLN A 42 -5.94 13.47 -51.46
C GLN A 42 -6.62 12.49 -52.43
N GLY A 43 -7.73 11.91 -52.00
CA GLY A 43 -8.63 11.13 -52.84
C GLY A 43 -10.06 11.21 -52.27
N PHE A 44 -10.92 11.92 -52.99
CA PHE A 44 -12.35 12.09 -52.71
C PHE A 44 -13.11 10.77 -52.83
N LEU A 45 -14.00 10.46 -51.88
CA LEU A 45 -15.21 9.66 -52.10
C LEU A 45 -16.39 10.22 -51.28
N PRO A 46 -17.61 10.30 -51.84
CA PRO A 46 -18.82 10.66 -51.14
C PRO A 46 -19.52 9.40 -50.59
N GLY A 47 -19.84 9.37 -49.30
CA GLY A 47 -20.73 8.34 -48.75
C GLY A 47 -20.51 8.04 -47.28
N GLY A 48 -21.43 8.54 -46.44
CA GLY A 48 -21.66 8.06 -45.07
C GLY A 48 -20.53 8.35 -44.08
N TYR A 49 -20.47 9.59 -43.57
CA TYR A 49 -19.70 9.89 -42.37
C TYR A 49 -20.32 9.14 -41.18
N VAL A 50 -19.84 7.93 -40.93
CA VAL A 50 -19.88 7.35 -39.59
C VAL A 50 -19.18 8.37 -38.71
N SER A 51 -19.93 9.01 -37.81
CA SER A 51 -19.37 9.95 -36.82
C SER A 51 -18.34 9.18 -36.00
N VAL A 52 -17.07 9.24 -36.42
CA VAL A 52 -15.95 8.74 -35.66
C VAL A 52 -15.86 9.70 -34.49
N ASN A 53 -16.52 9.34 -33.38
CA ASN A 53 -16.37 10.06 -32.12
C ASN A 53 -14.85 10.19 -31.89
N PRO A 54 -14.31 11.42 -31.88
CA PRO A 54 -12.89 11.60 -31.64
C PRO A 54 -12.55 10.94 -30.30
N ALA A 55 -11.39 10.28 -30.25
CA ALA A 55 -10.90 9.72 -29.00
C ALA A 55 -10.99 10.80 -27.91
N PRO A 56 -11.52 10.48 -26.72
CA PRO A 56 -11.78 11.48 -25.69
C PRO A 56 -10.54 12.34 -25.46
N GLU A 57 -10.72 13.67 -25.53
CA GLU A 57 -9.65 14.64 -25.42
C GLU A 57 -8.85 14.40 -24.13
N TYR A 58 -7.54 14.22 -24.28
CA TYR A 58 -6.68 13.86 -23.16
C TYR A 58 -6.44 15.09 -22.30
N THR A 59 -7.27 15.28 -21.29
CA THR A 59 -6.93 16.15 -20.17
C THR A 59 -5.96 15.40 -19.27
N ALA A 60 -4.70 15.88 -19.23
CA ALA A 60 -3.73 15.42 -18.26
C ALA A 60 -4.36 15.52 -16.87
N PHE A 61 -4.45 14.39 -16.18
CA PHE A 61 -5.14 14.34 -14.90
C PHE A 61 -4.37 15.19 -13.88
N ASP A 62 -4.95 16.30 -13.44
CA ASP A 62 -4.32 17.17 -12.46
C ASP A 62 -4.24 16.44 -11.11
N GLU A 63 -3.04 16.00 -10.75
CA GLU A 63 -2.79 15.25 -9.53
C GLU A 63 -2.81 16.14 -8.29
N THR A 64 -2.90 17.47 -8.41
CA THR A 64 -2.64 18.41 -7.30
C THR A 64 -3.76 18.46 -6.25
N LEU A 65 -5.02 18.23 -6.65
CA LEU A 65 -6.20 18.18 -5.78
C LEU A 65 -6.92 16.85 -5.99
N GLY A 66 -6.99 16.01 -4.96
CA GLY A 66 -7.62 14.70 -5.06
C GLY A 66 -8.64 14.50 -3.96
N SER A 67 -9.92 14.49 -4.32
CA SER A 67 -10.95 13.84 -3.52
C SER A 67 -10.92 12.35 -3.87
N PHE A 68 -10.62 11.52 -2.88
CA PHE A 68 -10.49 10.07 -3.03
C PHE A 68 -11.75 9.40 -2.50
N GLU A 69 -12.39 8.59 -3.33
CA GLU A 69 -13.60 7.83 -2.98
C GLU A 69 -13.27 6.33 -2.93
N LEU A 70 -13.52 5.72 -1.77
CA LEU A 70 -13.27 4.31 -1.54
C LEU A 70 -14.39 3.47 -2.19
N ARG A 71 -14.07 2.77 -3.30
CA ARG A 71 -14.99 1.86 -4.01
C ARG A 71 -14.30 0.52 -4.23
N LEU A 72 -14.32 -0.30 -3.19
CA LEU A 72 -13.50 -1.51 -3.11
C LEU A 72 -13.71 -2.46 -4.30
N PRO A 73 -12.63 -3.08 -4.81
CA PRO A 73 -11.24 -3.03 -4.32
C PRO A 73 -10.45 -1.79 -4.79
N LEU A 74 -11.09 -0.80 -5.41
CA LEU A 74 -10.43 0.37 -6.00
C LEU A 74 -10.62 1.62 -5.14
N ILE A 75 -9.71 2.57 -5.30
CA ILE A 75 -9.86 3.93 -4.78
C ILE A 75 -9.91 4.84 -5.99
N HIS A 76 -11.03 5.52 -6.14
CA HIS A 76 -11.24 6.44 -7.24
C HIS A 76 -10.79 7.83 -6.82
N VAL A 77 -10.16 8.54 -7.73
CA VAL A 77 -9.93 9.98 -7.58
C VAL A 77 -11.02 10.70 -8.37
N ARG A 78 -11.61 11.73 -7.76
CA ARG A 78 -12.59 12.61 -8.39
C ARG A 78 -11.91 13.92 -8.77
N ASN A 79 -12.06 14.34 -10.01
CA ASN A 79 -11.58 15.64 -10.47
C ASN A 79 -12.60 16.76 -10.19
N ASN A 80 -12.22 18.00 -10.50
CA ASN A 80 -13.10 19.17 -10.31
C ASN A 80 -14.34 19.15 -11.22
N HIS A 81 -14.31 18.39 -12.32
CA HIS A 81 -15.44 18.20 -13.23
C HIS A 81 -16.38 17.06 -12.81
N GLY A 82 -16.11 16.41 -11.67
CA GLY A 82 -16.91 15.29 -11.16
C GLY A 82 -16.61 13.93 -11.80
N GLU A 83 -15.69 13.86 -12.77
CA GLU A 83 -15.24 12.59 -13.32
C GLU A 83 -14.48 11.80 -12.25
N THR A 84 -14.75 10.49 -12.19
CA THR A 84 -14.07 9.58 -11.28
C THR A 84 -13.23 8.58 -12.05
N ARG A 85 -11.99 8.36 -11.62
CA ARG A 85 -11.07 7.39 -12.24
C ARG A 85 -10.38 6.56 -11.17
N PRO A 86 -10.18 5.25 -11.37
CA PRO A 86 -9.46 4.43 -10.40
C PRO A 86 -7.99 4.84 -10.39
N ARG A 87 -7.47 5.10 -9.20
CA ARG A 87 -6.08 5.52 -8.98
C ARG A 87 -5.28 4.56 -8.13
N TYR A 88 -5.93 3.92 -7.16
CA TYR A 88 -5.30 2.86 -6.37
C TYR A 88 -6.13 1.59 -6.44
N GLN A 89 -5.44 0.47 -6.31
CA GLN A 89 -6.04 -0.83 -6.13
C GLN A 89 -5.58 -1.41 -4.81
N LEU A 90 -6.48 -2.12 -4.14
CA LEU A 90 -6.25 -2.81 -2.89
C LEU A 90 -6.32 -4.32 -3.09
N SER A 91 -5.47 -5.05 -2.38
CA SER A 91 -5.53 -6.49 -2.24
C SER A 91 -5.45 -6.85 -0.76
N GLN A 92 -6.24 -7.81 -0.31
CA GLN A 92 -6.31 -8.23 1.09
C GLN A 92 -5.99 -9.71 1.19
N GLU A 93 -5.17 -10.05 2.20
CA GLU A 93 -4.91 -11.41 2.59
C GLU A 93 -5.59 -11.69 3.94
N LEU A 94 -6.31 -12.82 3.98
CA LEU A 94 -6.97 -13.33 5.17
C LEU A 94 -6.14 -14.46 5.78
N THR A 95 -6.25 -14.67 7.09
CA THR A 95 -5.67 -15.84 7.76
C THR A 95 -6.53 -17.05 7.46
N LYS A 96 -6.07 -18.26 7.82
CA LYS A 96 -6.88 -19.49 7.75
C LYS A 96 -8.20 -19.42 8.52
N SER A 97 -8.32 -18.48 9.46
CA SER A 97 -9.55 -18.23 10.22
C SER A 97 -10.43 -17.12 9.62
N GLY A 98 -10.14 -16.68 8.40
CA GLY A 98 -10.86 -15.61 7.71
C GLY A 98 -10.56 -14.20 8.24
N LYS A 99 -9.62 -14.03 9.18
CA LYS A 99 -9.30 -12.72 9.74
C LYS A 99 -8.37 -11.93 8.81
N PRO A 100 -8.62 -10.64 8.57
CA PRO A 100 -7.72 -9.83 7.78
C PRO A 100 -6.40 -9.62 8.54
N TRP A 101 -5.27 -9.94 7.91
CA TRP A 101 -3.96 -9.78 8.54
C TRP A 101 -2.98 -8.98 7.70
N ARG A 102 -3.22 -8.87 6.39
CA ARG A 102 -2.40 -8.07 5.50
C ARG A 102 -3.24 -7.39 4.41
N LEU A 103 -2.87 -6.15 4.09
CA LEU A 103 -3.47 -5.33 3.05
C LEU A 103 -2.34 -4.72 2.21
N LYS A 104 -2.45 -4.83 0.90
CA LYS A 104 -1.52 -4.26 -0.07
C LYS A 104 -2.22 -3.14 -0.83
N ILE A 105 -1.51 -2.04 -1.08
CA ILE A 105 -1.99 -0.93 -1.92
C ILE A 105 -0.99 -0.64 -3.03
N ARG A 106 -1.48 -0.52 -4.26
CA ARG A 106 -0.69 -0.14 -5.44
C ARG A 106 -1.34 1.03 -6.18
N ARG A 107 -0.57 1.73 -7.00
CA ARG A 107 -1.12 2.65 -8.01
C ARG A 107 -1.57 1.86 -9.22
N VAL A 108 -2.73 2.23 -9.74
CA VAL A 108 -3.26 1.75 -11.01
C VAL A 108 -2.51 2.48 -12.13
N LEU A 109 -2.04 1.74 -13.13
CA LEU A 109 -1.37 2.31 -14.30
C LEU A 109 -2.37 3.11 -15.15
N PRO A 110 -1.93 4.13 -15.91
CA PRO A 110 -2.82 4.88 -16.78
C PRO A 110 -3.57 4.01 -17.81
N THR A 111 -2.93 2.94 -18.32
CA THR A 111 -3.56 1.95 -19.21
C THR A 111 -4.67 1.17 -18.52
N GLU A 112 -4.42 0.67 -17.31
CA GLU A 112 -5.41 -0.05 -16.50
C GLU A 112 -6.57 0.87 -16.13
N SER A 113 -6.28 2.11 -15.75
CA SER A 113 -7.30 3.11 -15.39
C SER A 113 -8.23 3.40 -16.57
N ARG A 114 -7.69 3.57 -17.78
CA ARG A 114 -8.48 3.71 -19.01
C ARG A 114 -9.35 2.48 -19.28
N HIS A 115 -8.78 1.29 -19.09
CA HIS A 115 -9.49 0.03 -19.32
C HIS A 115 -10.66 -0.14 -18.35
N LEU A 116 -10.48 0.26 -17.10
CA LEU A 116 -11.49 0.22 -16.03
C LEU A 116 -12.55 1.32 -16.15
N SER A 117 -12.20 2.51 -16.66
CA SER A 117 -13.13 3.63 -16.86
C SER A 117 -13.94 3.54 -18.16
N SER A 118 -13.55 2.68 -19.08
CA SER A 118 -14.29 2.49 -20.33
C SER A 118 -15.61 1.76 -20.06
N PRO A 119 -16.73 2.15 -20.71
CA PRO A 119 -17.99 1.45 -20.56
C PRO A 119 -17.83 -0.03 -20.93
N PRO A 120 -18.53 -0.94 -20.23
CA PRO A 120 -18.51 -2.35 -20.59
C PRO A 120 -18.99 -2.49 -22.04
N ASN A 121 -18.21 -3.17 -22.87
CA ASN A 121 -18.65 -3.46 -24.24
C ASN A 121 -19.92 -4.33 -24.12
N ALA A 122 -20.97 -3.97 -24.85
CA ALA A 122 -22.28 -4.63 -24.78
C ALA A 122 -22.22 -6.16 -25.01
N SER A 123 -21.15 -6.67 -25.61
CA SER A 123 -20.91 -8.09 -25.86
C SER A 123 -20.20 -8.86 -24.74
N SER A 124 -19.62 -8.19 -23.74
CA SER A 124 -18.97 -8.85 -22.61
C SER A 124 -19.68 -8.49 -21.30
N SER A 125 -20.58 -9.36 -20.85
CA SER A 125 -21.26 -9.26 -19.56
C SER A 125 -20.33 -9.46 -18.35
N LYS A 126 -19.07 -9.85 -18.58
CA LYS A 126 -18.06 -9.98 -17.52
C LYS A 126 -17.50 -8.61 -17.16
N ALA A 127 -17.64 -8.23 -15.89
CA ALA A 127 -16.96 -7.07 -15.32
C ALA A 127 -15.45 -7.17 -15.64
N ARG A 128 -14.86 -6.06 -16.09
CA ARG A 128 -13.43 -5.99 -16.39
C ARG A 128 -12.66 -6.05 -15.09
N ILE A 129 -12.09 -7.22 -14.79
CA ILE A 129 -11.25 -7.44 -13.62
C ILE A 129 -9.81 -7.18 -14.03
N VAL A 130 -9.17 -6.22 -13.36
CA VAL A 130 -7.72 -6.02 -13.44
C VAL A 130 -7.10 -6.75 -12.26
N GLU A 131 -6.22 -7.71 -12.55
CA GLU A 131 -5.51 -8.45 -11.52
C GLU A 131 -4.61 -7.53 -10.68
N TYR A 132 -4.39 -7.90 -9.42
CA TYR A 132 -3.48 -7.16 -8.56
C TYR A 132 -2.04 -7.52 -8.90
N ASP A 133 -1.28 -6.56 -9.41
CA ASP A 133 0.15 -6.73 -9.64
C ASP A 133 0.95 -6.45 -8.35
N ASP A 134 1.51 -7.52 -7.78
CA ASP A 134 2.31 -7.46 -6.56
C ASP A 134 3.60 -6.66 -6.72
N ASP A 135 4.17 -6.61 -7.93
CA ASP A 135 5.39 -5.85 -8.16
C ASP A 135 5.09 -4.37 -7.95
N THR A 136 4.00 -3.84 -8.49
CA THR A 136 3.66 -2.41 -8.36
C THR A 136 3.12 -1.99 -6.98
N THR A 137 3.16 -2.87 -5.97
CA THR A 137 2.81 -2.56 -4.57
C THR A 137 3.60 -1.36 -4.04
N LEU A 138 2.87 -0.35 -3.54
CA LEU A 138 3.45 0.83 -2.89
C LEU A 138 3.66 0.60 -1.39
N TYR A 139 2.59 0.26 -0.68
CA TYR A 139 2.64 0.04 0.75
C TYR A 139 2.04 -1.32 1.10
N LEU A 140 2.63 -1.92 2.13
CA LEU A 140 2.16 -3.13 2.79
C LEU A 140 1.68 -2.77 4.19
N VAL A 141 0.45 -3.12 4.52
CA VAL A 141 -0.14 -2.93 5.85
C VAL A 141 -0.29 -4.31 6.49
N GLU A 142 0.23 -4.49 7.69
CA GLU A 142 0.17 -5.75 8.45
C GLU A 142 -0.47 -5.51 9.81
N ASP A 143 -1.50 -6.31 10.16
CA ASP A 143 -2.09 -6.35 11.50
C ASP A 143 -1.52 -7.55 12.27
N HIS A 144 -0.50 -7.29 13.09
CA HIS A 144 0.15 -8.31 13.90
C HIS A 144 -0.76 -8.87 15.00
N GLY A 145 -1.82 -8.14 15.37
CA GLY A 145 -2.83 -8.62 16.32
C GLY A 145 -3.77 -9.65 15.73
N ALA A 146 -3.93 -9.68 14.40
CA ALA A 146 -4.76 -10.67 13.73
C ALA A 146 -4.18 -12.10 13.86
N LEU A 147 -2.86 -12.22 13.99
CA LEU A 147 -2.14 -13.49 14.13
C LEU A 147 -2.12 -14.03 15.56
N ASN A 148 -2.28 -13.16 16.57
CA ASN A 148 -2.21 -13.56 17.98
C ASN A 148 -3.28 -12.84 18.82
N LYS A 149 -4.28 -13.59 19.29
CA LYS A 149 -5.40 -13.09 20.11
C LYS A 149 -4.97 -12.44 21.42
N PHE A 150 -3.78 -12.78 21.94
CA PHE A 150 -3.27 -12.28 23.22
C PHE A 150 -2.42 -11.02 23.06
N LYS A 151 -2.05 -10.63 21.84
CA LYS A 151 -1.29 -9.41 21.59
C LYS A 151 -2.25 -8.25 21.33
N SER A 152 -1.92 -7.09 21.89
CA SER A 152 -2.57 -5.83 21.50
C SER A 152 -2.46 -5.64 19.99
N ARG A 153 -3.55 -5.20 19.35
CA ARG A 153 -3.53 -4.90 17.91
C ARG A 153 -2.45 -3.88 17.62
N SER A 154 -1.56 -4.25 16.71
CA SER A 154 -0.48 -3.38 16.23
C SER A 154 -0.49 -3.46 14.72
N VAL A 155 -0.85 -2.33 14.11
CA VAL A 155 -0.88 -2.21 12.65
C VAL A 155 0.35 -1.43 12.21
N GLU A 156 1.11 -2.05 11.32
CA GLU A 156 2.32 -1.48 10.73
C GLU A 156 2.11 -1.27 9.23
N ILE A 157 2.55 -0.13 8.72
CA ILE A 157 2.53 0.21 7.31
C ILE A 157 3.98 0.38 6.85
N ARG A 158 4.36 -0.34 5.80
CA ARG A 158 5.73 -0.37 5.27
C ARG A 158 5.74 0.00 3.79
N GLY A 159 6.58 0.95 3.43
CA GLY A 159 6.85 1.29 2.02
C GLY A 159 7.62 0.16 1.32
N ARG A 160 7.25 -0.15 0.07
CA ARG A 160 7.89 -1.21 -0.76
C ARG A 160 8.68 -0.65 -1.94
N ARG A 161 8.58 0.65 -2.22
CA ARG A 161 9.24 1.31 -3.36
C ARG A 161 10.07 2.52 -2.93
N ALA A 162 11.11 2.86 -3.69
CA ALA A 162 11.98 4.01 -3.41
C ALA A 162 11.21 5.34 -3.30
N LYS A 163 10.09 5.48 -4.01
CA LYS A 163 9.24 6.68 -3.98
C LYS A 163 8.30 6.75 -2.76
N THR A 164 8.33 5.77 -1.86
CA THR A 164 7.50 5.72 -0.64
C THR A 164 8.25 6.20 0.59
N LEU A 165 7.55 6.52 1.68
CA LEU A 165 8.20 6.92 2.94
C LEU A 165 9.11 5.80 3.46
N PRO A 166 10.41 6.07 3.72
CA PRO A 166 11.32 5.06 4.24
C PRO A 166 10.94 4.70 5.68
N GLY A 167 11.24 3.50 6.15
CA GLY A 167 10.93 3.08 7.51
C GLY A 167 9.53 2.48 7.67
N ILE A 168 8.93 2.64 8.86
CA ILE A 168 7.67 1.99 9.24
C ILE A 168 6.73 3.05 9.81
N ILE A 169 5.47 3.04 9.40
CA ILE A 169 4.44 3.87 10.04
C ILE A 169 3.62 2.95 10.97
N LYS A 170 3.64 3.24 12.27
CA LYS A 170 2.82 2.55 13.27
C LYS A 170 1.51 3.29 13.47
N VAL A 171 0.42 2.55 13.45
CA VAL A 171 -0.92 3.06 13.75
C VAL A 171 -1.18 2.86 15.23
N GLN A 172 -1.32 3.97 15.96
CA GLN A 172 -1.67 3.97 17.38
C GLN A 172 -3.09 4.51 17.53
N SER A 173 -4.04 3.60 17.78
CA SER A 173 -5.39 4.00 18.14
C SER A 173 -5.36 4.68 19.51
N GLY A 174 -6.02 5.84 19.60
CA GLY A 174 -6.27 6.51 20.87
C GLY A 174 -7.17 5.68 21.78
N GLY A 175 -7.41 6.18 22.99
CA GLY A 175 -8.29 5.53 23.95
C GLY A 175 -9.65 5.18 23.36
N ARG A 176 -10.30 4.14 23.91
CA ARG A 176 -11.57 3.57 23.40
C ARG A 176 -12.67 4.60 23.12
N PHE A 177 -12.63 5.74 23.81
CA PHE A 177 -13.65 6.78 23.75
C PHE A 177 -13.35 7.92 22.77
N THR A 178 -12.08 8.16 22.39
CA THR A 178 -11.74 9.34 21.59
C THR A 178 -11.88 9.12 20.10
N GLY A 179 -11.82 7.87 19.63
CA GLY A 179 -11.79 7.55 18.20
C GLY A 179 -10.62 8.22 17.45
N SER A 180 -9.64 8.76 18.18
CA SER A 180 -8.46 9.39 17.61
C SER A 180 -7.47 8.33 17.17
N CYS A 181 -6.63 8.65 16.19
CA CYS A 181 -5.61 7.74 15.70
C CYS A 181 -4.35 8.55 15.38
N ASP A 182 -3.23 8.14 15.94
CA ASP A 182 -1.93 8.72 15.66
C ASP A 182 -1.14 7.79 14.75
N PHE A 183 -0.49 8.37 13.74
CA PHE A 183 0.37 7.66 12.82
C PHE A 183 1.81 8.08 13.11
N LEU A 184 2.57 7.18 13.70
CA LEU A 184 3.95 7.42 14.11
C LEU A 184 4.89 6.86 13.05
N HIS A 185 5.64 7.72 12.41
CA HIS A 185 6.71 7.37 11.50
C HIS A 185 7.96 6.99 12.29
N MET A 186 8.36 5.74 12.18
CA MET A 186 9.56 5.19 12.78
C MET A 186 10.66 5.05 11.73
N THR A 187 11.78 5.72 11.96
CA THR A 187 12.99 5.60 11.13
C THR A 187 14.16 5.14 11.99
N LYS A 188 15.11 4.39 11.41
CA LYS A 188 16.34 4.06 12.12
C LYS A 188 17.13 5.34 12.33
N SER A 189 17.53 5.61 13.56
CA SER A 189 18.34 6.79 13.87
C SER A 189 19.76 6.59 13.37
N LEU A 190 20.19 7.38 12.39
CA LEU A 190 21.59 7.38 11.94
C LEU A 190 22.52 7.97 13.01
N ALA A 191 22.01 8.90 13.82
CA ALA A 191 22.78 9.57 14.86
C ALA A 191 23.14 8.63 16.01
N LYS A 192 22.25 7.69 16.34
CA LYS A 192 22.42 6.65 17.36
C LYS A 192 22.96 5.35 16.77
N ASN A 193 23.92 5.46 15.86
CA ASN A 193 24.58 4.27 15.35
C ASN A 193 25.30 3.59 16.51
N SER A 194 25.05 2.29 16.71
CA SER A 194 25.65 1.49 17.79
C SER A 194 27.18 1.46 17.74
N LEU A 195 27.76 1.87 16.61
CA LEU A 195 29.20 1.99 16.39
C LEU A 195 29.84 3.24 17.01
N LYS A 196 29.06 4.16 17.59
CA LYS A 196 29.61 5.31 18.31
C LYS A 196 29.94 4.92 19.75
N GLN A 197 31.14 5.27 20.22
CA GLN A 197 31.63 4.95 21.57
C GLN A 197 30.65 5.38 22.68
N GLU A 198 30.05 6.57 22.59
CA GLU A 198 29.04 7.03 23.57
C GLU A 198 27.80 6.12 23.62
N THR A 199 27.41 5.54 22.49
CA THR A 199 26.27 4.60 22.43
C THR A 199 26.67 3.24 22.99
N GLU A 200 27.91 2.79 22.73
CA GLU A 200 28.46 1.56 23.28
C GLU A 200 28.54 1.61 24.82
N GLU A 201 29.06 2.70 25.39
CA GLU A 201 29.12 2.90 26.85
C GLU A 201 27.73 2.86 27.49
N ARG A 202 26.73 3.48 26.84
CA ARG A 202 25.34 3.43 27.28
C ARG A 202 24.78 1.99 27.21
N ILE A 203 25.07 1.25 26.15
CA ILE A 203 24.67 -0.17 26.00
C ILE A 203 25.35 -1.04 27.06
N GLN A 204 26.62 -0.80 27.38
CA GLN A 204 27.33 -1.53 28.44
C GLN A 204 26.74 -1.23 29.82
N LYS A 205 26.34 0.02 30.08
CA LYS A 205 25.81 0.45 31.37
C LYS A 205 24.36 0.04 31.62
N TYR A 206 23.49 0.13 30.61
CA TYR A 206 22.05 -0.07 30.76
C TYR A 206 21.49 -1.26 29.96
N GLY A 207 22.31 -1.89 29.13
CA GLY A 207 21.89 -2.93 28.20
C GLY A 207 21.36 -2.37 26.87
N TYR A 208 21.21 -3.28 25.89
CA TYR A 208 20.63 -2.94 24.60
C TYR A 208 19.11 -2.85 24.69
N HIS A 209 18.55 -1.71 24.27
CA HIS A 209 17.12 -1.53 24.11
C HIS A 209 16.79 -1.29 22.64
N ALA A 210 16.09 -2.25 22.01
CA ALA A 210 15.71 -2.15 20.59
C ALA A 210 14.90 -0.88 20.26
N ASN A 211 14.23 -0.26 21.24
CA ASN A 211 13.50 0.99 21.05
C ASN A 211 14.40 2.23 20.88
N ASP A 212 15.65 2.17 21.36
CA ASP A 212 16.58 3.31 21.31
C ASP A 212 17.07 3.59 19.88
N ASP A 213 17.13 2.55 19.04
CA ASP A 213 17.55 2.61 17.63
C ASP A 213 16.54 3.30 16.72
N TRP A 214 15.30 3.47 17.18
CA TRP A 214 14.22 4.05 16.38
C TRP A 214 13.92 5.49 16.80
N GLU A 215 14.02 6.39 15.82
CA GLU A 215 13.45 7.72 15.92
C GLU A 215 11.96 7.66 15.63
N LYS A 216 11.15 8.22 16.53
CA LYS A 216 9.69 8.26 16.41
C LYS A 216 9.26 9.68 16.12
N LYS A 217 8.68 9.91 14.94
CA LYS A 217 8.12 11.21 14.54
C LYS A 217 6.63 11.05 14.28
N LYS A 218 5.81 11.91 14.87
CA LYS A 218 4.38 11.95 14.56
C LYS A 218 4.19 12.45 13.13
N LEU A 219 3.58 11.63 12.29
CA LEU A 219 3.36 11.92 10.87
C LEU A 219 1.99 12.54 10.66
N PHE A 220 0.94 11.82 11.10
CA PHE A 220 -0.44 12.28 11.01
C PHE A 220 -1.19 12.01 12.31
N SER A 221 -2.29 12.74 12.52
CA SER A 221 -3.28 12.42 13.54
C SER A 221 -4.68 12.73 13.10
N THR A 222 -5.62 11.89 13.53
CA THR A 222 -7.05 12.10 13.35
C THR A 222 -7.67 12.48 14.68
N THR A 223 -8.44 13.56 14.70
CA THR A 223 -9.18 13.97 15.90
C THR A 223 -10.67 13.83 15.63
N SER A 224 -11.30 12.79 16.17
CA SER A 224 -12.76 12.66 16.13
C SER A 224 -13.35 13.58 17.19
N ARG A 225 -14.22 14.51 16.78
CA ARG A 225 -15.01 15.30 17.72
C ARG A 225 -16.28 14.51 18.02
N LEU A 226 -16.45 14.08 19.27
CA LEU A 226 -17.71 13.48 19.70
C LEU A 226 -18.84 14.50 19.51
N GLY A 227 -19.90 14.13 18.79
CA GLY A 227 -21.20 14.78 18.88
C GLY A 227 -21.58 15.82 17.81
N ARG A 228 -20.73 16.16 16.83
CA ARG A 228 -21.15 17.00 15.68
C ARG A 228 -20.51 16.54 14.38
N GLU A 229 -21.38 16.31 13.39
CA GLU A 229 -21.18 16.05 11.97
C GLU A 229 -19.85 15.37 11.54
N SER A 230 -19.98 14.10 11.16
CA SER A 230 -19.28 13.19 10.22
C SER A 230 -18.00 13.57 9.46
N LYS A 231 -17.36 14.70 9.71
CA LYS A 231 -16.13 15.16 9.05
C LYS A 231 -14.94 15.03 10.01
N LEU A 232 -14.05 14.09 9.72
CA LEU A 232 -12.84 13.85 10.50
C LEU A 232 -11.67 14.64 9.88
N GLY A 233 -11.05 15.51 10.67
CA GLY A 233 -9.89 16.28 10.24
C GLY A 233 -8.59 15.50 10.46
N TRP A 234 -7.77 15.41 9.42
CA TRP A 234 -6.44 14.83 9.47
C TRP A 234 -5.40 15.93 9.58
N LYS A 235 -4.60 15.88 10.64
CA LYS A 235 -3.54 16.85 10.92
C LYS A 235 -2.17 16.23 10.70
N ASP A 236 -1.21 17.01 10.22
CA ASP A 236 0.19 16.61 10.15
C ASP A 236 0.89 16.68 11.52
N GLY A 237 2.20 16.42 11.55
CA GLY A 237 3.04 16.54 12.75
C GLY A 237 3.14 17.95 13.33
N THR A 238 2.77 19.00 12.57
CA THR A 238 2.73 20.39 13.04
C THR A 238 1.34 20.80 13.57
N GLY A 239 0.33 19.95 13.36
CA GLY A 239 -1.06 20.22 13.71
C GLY A 239 -1.89 20.88 12.61
N LYS A 240 -1.30 21.14 11.43
CA LYS A 240 -2.00 21.70 10.26
C LYS A 240 -2.90 20.64 9.64
N ILE A 241 -4.13 21.00 9.26
CA ILE A 241 -5.04 20.08 8.57
C ILE A 241 -4.54 19.85 7.14
N VAL A 242 -4.27 18.59 6.80
CA VAL A 242 -3.75 18.15 5.49
C VAL A 242 -4.74 17.32 4.70
N ALA A 243 -5.75 16.77 5.36
CA ALA A 243 -6.85 16.09 4.69
C ALA A 243 -8.12 16.13 5.54
N THR A 244 -9.26 15.84 4.91
CA THR A 244 -10.52 15.68 5.61
C THR A 244 -11.27 14.45 5.10
N GLU A 245 -11.87 13.71 6.02
CA GLU A 245 -12.58 12.47 5.74
C GLU A 245 -14.07 12.67 6.02
N ARG A 246 -14.92 12.24 5.09
CA ARG A 246 -16.38 12.25 5.23
C ARG A 246 -16.95 10.96 4.64
N GLY A 247 -17.34 10.02 5.49
CA GLY A 247 -17.80 8.71 5.02
C GLY A 247 -16.71 8.01 4.22
N ASP A 248 -17.00 7.58 2.99
CA ASP A 248 -16.02 6.90 2.14
C ASP A 248 -15.22 7.85 1.24
N VAL A 249 -15.37 9.16 1.45
CA VAL A 249 -14.65 10.22 0.74
C VAL A 249 -13.53 10.78 1.61
N PHE A 250 -12.35 10.92 1.03
CA PHE A 250 -11.13 11.42 1.65
C PHE A 250 -10.53 12.52 0.78
N GLU A 251 -10.60 13.75 1.23
CA GLU A 251 -10.15 14.94 0.51
C GLU A 251 -8.77 15.36 1.01
N VAL A 252 -7.76 15.28 0.16
CA VAL A 252 -6.40 15.77 0.48
C VAL A 252 -6.28 17.24 0.07
N MET A 253 -5.76 18.07 0.97
CA MET A 253 -5.54 19.50 0.70
C MET A 253 -4.46 19.70 -0.39
N SER A 254 -4.51 20.81 -1.11
CA SER A 254 -3.49 21.17 -2.10
C SER A 254 -2.11 21.40 -1.47
N GLY A 255 -1.06 21.28 -2.29
CA GLY A 255 0.32 21.53 -1.87
C GLY A 255 0.98 20.39 -1.08
N VAL A 256 0.28 19.27 -0.89
CA VAL A 256 0.87 18.05 -0.33
C VAL A 256 1.64 17.30 -1.42
N ASP A 257 2.91 17.01 -1.14
CA ASP A 257 3.77 16.26 -2.06
C ASP A 257 3.20 14.86 -2.31
N GLN A 258 3.47 14.32 -3.50
CA GLN A 258 2.87 13.06 -3.92
C GLN A 258 3.22 11.88 -2.99
N LYS A 259 4.42 11.88 -2.39
CA LYS A 259 4.88 10.82 -1.48
C LYS A 259 4.08 10.84 -0.17
N THR A 260 3.88 12.02 0.41
CA THR A 260 3.02 12.24 1.58
C THR A 260 1.56 11.95 1.26
N LYS A 261 1.09 12.30 0.06
CA LYS A 261 -0.27 12.00 -0.41
C LYS A 261 -0.53 10.49 -0.47
N ASP A 262 0.38 9.72 -1.07
CA ASP A 262 0.26 8.26 -1.09
C ASP A 262 0.25 7.68 0.33
N ALA A 263 1.08 8.22 1.23
CA ALA A 263 1.10 7.81 2.63
C ALA A 263 -0.20 8.15 3.36
N LEU A 264 -0.77 9.34 3.14
CA LEU A 264 -2.06 9.77 3.70
C LEU A 264 -3.19 8.84 3.26
N VAL A 265 -3.30 8.59 1.95
CA VAL A 265 -4.32 7.66 1.41
C VAL A 265 -4.14 6.27 2.00
N THR A 266 -2.89 5.78 2.11
CA THR A 266 -2.60 4.48 2.72
C THR A 266 -3.02 4.43 4.19
N CYS A 267 -2.67 5.46 4.98
CA CYS A 267 -3.06 5.57 6.38
C CYS A 267 -4.59 5.61 6.57
N PHE A 268 -5.30 6.35 5.72
CA PHE A 268 -6.76 6.40 5.71
C PHE A 268 -7.37 5.01 5.49
N VAL A 269 -6.92 4.30 4.45
CA VAL A 269 -7.41 2.95 4.15
C VAL A 269 -7.02 1.96 5.26
N ALA A 270 -5.79 2.05 5.78
CA ALA A 270 -5.31 1.19 6.86
C ALA A 270 -6.14 1.35 8.13
N GLN A 271 -6.53 2.58 8.50
CA GLN A 271 -7.41 2.85 9.64
C GLN A 271 -8.80 2.22 9.44
N ARG A 272 -9.40 2.41 8.25
CA ARG A 272 -10.71 1.82 7.90
C ARG A 272 -10.65 0.29 7.90
N TRP A 273 -9.58 -0.27 7.35
CA TRP A 273 -9.31 -1.71 7.32
C TRP A 273 -9.14 -2.28 8.74
N ALA A 274 -8.26 -1.71 9.55
CA ALA A 274 -7.98 -2.17 10.91
C ALA A 274 -9.18 -2.05 11.86
N SER A 275 -10.05 -1.06 11.63
CA SER A 275 -11.29 -0.89 12.38
C SER A 275 -12.43 -1.81 11.91
N GLY A 276 -12.22 -2.61 10.86
CA GLY A 276 -13.26 -3.48 10.28
C GLY A 276 -14.38 -2.71 9.57
N LYS A 277 -14.20 -1.43 9.28
CA LYS A 277 -15.18 -0.58 8.60
C LYS A 277 -15.16 -0.73 7.07
N LEU A 278 -14.14 -1.41 6.54
CA LEU A 278 -13.92 -1.57 5.12
C LEU A 278 -14.73 -2.77 4.61
N ARG A 279 -15.81 -2.51 3.85
CA ARG A 279 -16.77 -3.51 3.38
C ARG A 279 -16.34 -4.13 2.05
N TRP A 280 -15.54 -5.21 2.10
CA TRP A 280 -15.21 -5.97 0.90
C TRP A 280 -16.48 -6.62 0.35
N ASN A 281 -16.91 -6.23 -0.84
CA ASN A 281 -18.04 -6.89 -1.49
C ASN A 281 -17.64 -8.35 -1.77
N GLU A 282 -18.41 -9.30 -1.23
CA GLU A 282 -18.11 -10.75 -1.27
C GLU A 282 -17.86 -11.29 -2.68
N ALA A 283 -18.42 -10.64 -3.71
CA ALA A 283 -18.21 -10.97 -5.11
C ALA A 283 -16.74 -10.87 -5.57
N THR A 284 -15.87 -10.14 -4.85
CA THR A 284 -14.45 -10.00 -5.22
C THR A 284 -13.56 -11.05 -4.54
N THR A 285 -13.99 -11.66 -3.44
CA THR A 285 -13.14 -12.52 -2.58
C THR A 285 -12.92 -13.93 -3.16
N MET A 286 -13.70 -14.33 -4.17
CA MET A 286 -13.70 -15.69 -4.71
C MET A 286 -12.56 -16.02 -5.70
N SER A 287 -11.65 -15.09 -6.05
CA SER A 287 -10.65 -15.36 -7.10
C SER A 287 -9.25 -15.80 -6.61
N CYS A 288 -9.02 -15.94 -5.30
CA CYS A 288 -7.73 -16.37 -4.75
C CYS A 288 -7.74 -17.76 -4.11
N GLU A 289 -8.86 -18.50 -4.18
CA GLU A 289 -8.80 -19.94 -3.91
C GLU A 289 -8.02 -20.58 -5.06
N ALA A 290 -6.74 -20.86 -4.79
CA ALA A 290 -5.94 -21.77 -5.58
C ALA A 290 -6.77 -23.04 -5.82
N PRO A 291 -6.84 -23.57 -7.05
CA PRO A 291 -7.55 -24.81 -7.30
C PRO A 291 -6.91 -25.87 -6.39
N GLU A 292 -7.63 -26.29 -5.35
CA GLU A 292 -7.28 -27.49 -4.62
C GLU A 292 -7.21 -28.58 -5.67
N LEU A 293 -5.98 -29.01 -5.96
CA LEU A 293 -5.69 -30.23 -6.68
C LEU A 293 -6.45 -31.33 -5.96
N ILE A 294 -7.64 -31.65 -6.47
CA ILE A 294 -8.40 -32.86 -6.16
C ILE A 294 -7.47 -34.01 -6.54
N ARG A 295 -6.65 -34.44 -5.59
CA ARG A 295 -5.99 -35.75 -5.65
C ARG A 295 -7.10 -36.77 -5.48
N ALA A 296 -7.67 -37.18 -6.61
CA ALA A 296 -8.40 -38.42 -6.74
C ALA A 296 -7.48 -39.56 -6.31
N VAL A 297 -7.55 -39.95 -5.03
CA VAL A 297 -7.04 -41.24 -4.58
C VAL A 297 -8.08 -42.26 -4.98
N THR A 298 -7.90 -42.82 -6.17
CA THR A 298 -8.55 -44.04 -6.63
C THR A 298 -8.17 -45.17 -5.68
N ARG A 299 -8.97 -45.41 -4.64
CA ARG A 299 -8.95 -46.70 -3.93
C ARG A 299 -9.64 -47.71 -4.83
N ARG A 300 -8.83 -48.49 -5.54
CA ARG A 300 -9.23 -49.80 -6.06
C ARG A 300 -9.57 -50.70 -4.87
N ASN A 301 -10.76 -51.28 -4.89
CA ASN A 301 -11.03 -52.62 -4.40
C ASN A 301 -11.62 -53.39 -5.58
#